data_AF-V4RZV6-F1
#
_entry.id   AF-V4RZV6-F1
#
_cell.length_a   1.000
_cell.length_b   1.000
_cell.length_c   1.000
_cell.angle_alpha   90.00
_cell.angle_beta   90.00
_cell.angle_gamma   90.00
#
_symmetry.space_group_name_H-M   'P 1'
#
loop_
_entity.id
_entity.type
_entity.pdbx_description
1 polymer ?
#
loop_
_entity_poly.entity_id
_entity_poly.type
_entity_poly.pdbx_seq_one_letter_code
_entity_poly.pdbx_strand_id
1 'polypeptide(L)'
;MSLGQQRGNSNPAATLAALVSKRSRFQDELRNIENQVYELETSYLQDIGQFGNAFKGFEGFLSSGKNTSNFKRPRKLQPEDRIFSLSSVTSPAVCTKLLSDDYLPWNVGSFSNDV
;
A
#
# COMPACT_ATOMS: atom_id res chain seq x y z
N MET A 1 -28.80 11.48 51.67
CA MET A 1 -29.08 10.79 50.39
C MET A 1 -27.84 10.96 49.52
N SER A 2 -27.33 9.86 48.98
CA SER A 2 -25.93 9.65 48.56
C SER A 2 -25.39 10.62 47.50
N LEU A 3 -24.22 11.21 47.77
CA LEU A 3 -23.33 11.83 46.79
C LEU A 3 -22.49 10.73 46.14
N GLY A 4 -22.48 10.64 44.82
CA GLY A 4 -21.66 9.65 44.12
C GLY A 4 -21.75 9.72 42.61
N GLN A 5 -21.55 10.92 42.04
CA GLN A 5 -21.23 11.02 40.62
C GLN A 5 -19.84 10.44 40.40
N GLN A 6 -19.80 9.17 40.02
CA GLN A 6 -18.64 8.48 39.51
C GLN A 6 -18.36 8.99 38.09
N ARG A 7 -17.93 10.25 37.95
CA ARG A 7 -17.23 10.68 36.75
C ARG A 7 -15.86 10.03 36.82
N GLY A 8 -15.68 8.97 36.04
CA GLY A 8 -14.40 8.28 35.94
C GLY A 8 -13.28 9.28 35.72
N ASN A 9 -12.35 9.36 36.66
CA ASN A 9 -11.05 9.97 36.48
C ASN A 9 -10.30 9.18 35.40
N SER A 10 -10.62 9.42 34.13
CA SER A 10 -9.79 9.00 33.02
C SER A 10 -8.51 9.83 33.06
N ASN A 11 -7.42 9.22 33.52
CA ASN A 11 -6.10 9.83 33.49
C ASN A 11 -5.78 10.20 32.03
N PRO A 12 -5.65 11.51 31.69
CA PRO A 12 -5.44 11.94 30.32
C PRO A 12 -4.18 11.33 29.71
N ALA A 13 -3.14 11.07 30.52
CA ALA A 13 -1.94 10.39 30.08
C ALA A 13 -2.20 8.93 29.66
N ALA A 14 -3.08 8.21 30.37
CA ALA A 14 -3.47 6.85 30.01
C ALA A 14 -4.29 6.81 28.72
N THR A 15 -5.19 7.77 28.52
CA THR A 15 -5.94 7.91 27.26
C THR A 15 -5.00 8.24 26.09
N LEU A 16 -4.05 9.15 26.28
CA LEU A 16 -3.05 9.47 25.27
C LEU A 16 -2.19 8.25 24.91
N ALA A 17 -1.69 7.52 25.91
CA ALA A 17 -0.92 6.30 25.69
C ALA A 17 -1.71 5.26 24.89
N ALA A 18 -3.00 5.06 25.21
CA ALA A 18 -3.86 4.16 24.45
C ALA A 18 -4.04 4.60 22.98
N LEU A 19 -4.17 5.91 22.73
CA LEU A 19 -4.27 6.46 21.37
C LEU A 19 -2.97 6.30 20.59
N VAL A 20 -1.81 6.51 21.22
CA VAL A 20 -0.49 6.31 20.60
C VAL A 20 -0.28 4.84 20.26
N SER A 21 -0.58 3.92 21.18
CA SER A 21 -0.51 2.48 20.91
C SER A 21 -1.45 2.05 19.78
N LYS A 22 -2.66 2.62 19.72
CA LYS A 22 -3.61 2.37 18.63
C LYS A 22 -3.09 2.89 17.29
N ARG A 23 -2.48 4.08 17.26
CA ARG A 23 -1.82 4.63 16.07
C ARG A 23 -0.70 3.72 15.59
N SER A 24 0.18 3.26 16.50
CA SER A 24 1.27 2.33 16.17
C SER A 24 0.73 1.05 15.55
N ARG A 25 -0.28 0.44 16.16
CA ARG A 25 -0.91 -0.78 15.64
C ARG A 25 -1.45 -0.60 14.23
N PHE A 26 -2.13 0.51 13.93
CA PHE A 26 -2.63 0.76 12.59
C PHE A 26 -1.53 1.01 11.56
N GLN A 27 -0.42 1.63 11.96
CA GLN A 27 0.74 1.79 11.09
C GLN A 27 1.37 0.43 10.74
N ASP A 28 1.44 -0.49 11.71
CA ASP A 28 1.95 -1.85 11.48
C ASP A 28 0.99 -2.67 10.59
N GLU A 29 -0.31 -2.58 10.84
CA GLU A 29 -1.34 -3.24 10.00
C GLU A 29 -1.31 -2.69 8.56
N LEU A 30 -1.18 -1.38 8.38
CA LEU A 30 -1.06 -0.75 7.07
C LEU A 30 0.17 -1.27 6.32
N ARG A 31 1.35 -1.27 6.98
CA ARG A 31 2.59 -1.78 6.39
C ARG A 31 2.45 -3.24 5.97
N ASN A 32 1.77 -4.07 6.78
CA ASN A 32 1.53 -5.46 6.45
C ASN A 32 0.64 -5.62 5.20
N ILE A 33 -0.41 -4.81 5.08
CA ILE A 33 -1.30 -4.82 3.90
C ILE A 33 -0.53 -4.37 2.66
N GLU A 34 0.24 -3.29 2.75
CA GLU A 34 1.02 -2.76 1.62
C GLU A 34 2.04 -3.78 1.11
N ASN A 35 2.71 -4.50 2.02
CA ASN A 35 3.59 -5.60 1.66
C ASN A 35 2.84 -6.73 0.95
N GLN A 36 1.67 -7.12 1.46
CA GLN A 36 0.86 -8.16 0.81
C GLN A 36 0.42 -7.76 -0.60
N VAL A 37 -0.03 -6.52 -0.78
CA VAL A 37 -0.40 -5.99 -2.10
C VAL A 37 0.79 -6.07 -3.05
N TYR A 38 1.98 -5.65 -2.59
CA TYR A 38 3.20 -5.67 -3.40
C TYR A 38 3.60 -7.09 -3.87
N GLU A 39 3.52 -8.08 -2.99
CA GLU A 39 3.81 -9.48 -3.31
C GLU A 39 2.76 -10.06 -4.27
N LEU A 40 1.47 -9.80 -4.01
CA LEU A 40 0.38 -10.26 -4.87
C LEU A 40 0.46 -9.65 -6.27
N GLU A 41 0.80 -8.37 -6.39
CA GLU A 41 1.05 -7.73 -7.69
C GLU A 41 2.22 -8.37 -8.43
N THR A 42 3.29 -8.72 -7.71
CA THR A 42 4.45 -9.40 -8.29
C THR A 42 4.03 -10.73 -8.91
N SER A 43 3.30 -11.56 -8.15
CA SER A 43 2.78 -12.84 -8.65
C SER A 43 1.81 -12.65 -9.82
N TYR A 44 0.85 -11.72 -9.70
CA TYR A 44 -0.14 -11.45 -10.75
C TYR A 44 0.54 -11.00 -12.06
N LEU A 45 1.49 -10.07 -12.01
CA LEU A 45 2.09 -9.52 -13.22
C LEU A 45 3.15 -10.45 -13.85
N GLN A 46 3.76 -11.37 -13.09
CA GLN A 46 4.72 -12.35 -13.62
C GLN A 46 4.06 -13.45 -14.47
N ASP A 47 2.86 -13.91 -14.10
CA ASP A 47 2.24 -15.09 -14.71
C ASP A 47 1.40 -14.81 -15.98
N ILE A 48 1.19 -13.53 -16.36
CA ILE A 48 0.17 -13.14 -17.37
C ILE A 48 0.74 -12.92 -18.78
N GLY A 49 1.89 -13.50 -19.11
CA GLY A 49 2.59 -13.29 -20.40
C GLY A 49 1.77 -13.58 -21.68
N GLN A 50 0.62 -14.25 -21.59
CA GLN A 50 -0.09 -14.79 -22.77
C GLN A 50 -1.57 -14.38 -22.91
N PHE A 51 -2.28 -14.00 -21.84
CA PHE A 51 -3.75 -13.87 -21.87
C PHE A 51 -4.29 -12.43 -21.70
N GLY A 52 -3.42 -11.45 -21.47
CA GLY A 52 -3.84 -10.07 -21.13
C GLY A 52 -4.18 -9.93 -19.64
N ASN A 53 -4.11 -8.72 -19.10
CA ASN A 53 -4.31 -8.44 -17.67
C ASN A 53 -5.41 -7.40 -17.46
N ALA A 54 -5.86 -7.24 -16.21
CA ALA A 54 -6.91 -6.27 -15.85
C ALA A 54 -6.60 -4.83 -16.30
N PHE A 55 -5.32 -4.49 -16.50
CA PHE A 55 -4.88 -3.15 -16.88
C PHE A 55 -4.83 -2.93 -18.39
N LYS A 56 -4.45 -3.96 -19.16
CA LYS A 56 -4.25 -3.90 -20.61
C LYS A 56 -5.42 -4.50 -21.39
N GLY A 57 -6.34 -5.16 -20.69
CA GLY A 57 -7.47 -5.87 -21.27
C GLY A 57 -7.10 -7.28 -21.74
N PHE A 58 -8.14 -8.04 -22.08
CA PHE A 58 -8.08 -9.44 -22.48
C PHE A 58 -8.38 -9.63 -23.98
N GLU A 59 -8.21 -8.58 -24.79
CA GLU A 59 -8.56 -8.58 -26.23
C GLU A 59 -7.81 -9.66 -27.04
N GLY A 60 -6.59 -10.00 -26.61
CA GLY A 60 -5.78 -11.09 -27.19
C GLY A 60 -6.39 -12.48 -26.99
N PHE A 61 -7.24 -12.67 -25.97
CA PHE A 61 -7.94 -13.93 -25.72
C PHE A 61 -9.03 -14.21 -26.76
N LEU A 62 -9.75 -13.16 -27.20
CA LEU A 62 -10.83 -13.28 -28.18
C LEU A 62 -10.32 -13.40 -29.63
N SER A 63 -9.09 -12.95 -29.88
CA SER A 63 -8.47 -12.92 -31.23
C SER A 63 -7.81 -14.24 -31.65
N SER A 64 -8.07 -15.34 -30.94
CA SER A 64 -7.49 -16.69 -31.18
C SER A 64 -7.64 -17.22 -32.63
N GLY A 65 -8.48 -16.59 -33.46
CA GLY A 65 -8.73 -17.05 -34.83
C GLY A 65 -7.70 -16.62 -35.89
N LYS A 66 -7.15 -15.39 -35.86
CA LYS A 66 -6.40 -14.85 -37.02
C LYS A 66 -5.36 -13.81 -36.58
N ASN A 67 -4.07 -14.18 -36.59
CA ASN A 67 -2.90 -13.28 -36.61
C ASN A 67 -2.41 -12.63 -35.29
N THR A 68 -2.18 -13.39 -34.20
CA THR A 68 -1.63 -12.81 -32.94
C THR A 68 -0.10 -12.95 -32.77
N SER A 69 0.66 -12.92 -33.86
CA SER A 69 2.13 -13.15 -33.87
C SER A 69 2.97 -12.10 -33.10
N ASN A 70 2.36 -11.13 -32.40
CA ASN A 70 3.05 -10.07 -31.67
C ASN A 70 3.12 -10.26 -30.14
N PHE A 71 2.60 -11.35 -29.55
CA PHE A 71 2.71 -11.58 -28.09
C PHE A 71 4.09 -12.09 -27.63
N LYS A 72 5.09 -12.12 -28.52
CA LYS A 72 6.45 -12.54 -28.19
C LYS A 72 7.21 -11.41 -27.50
N ARG A 73 6.98 -11.27 -26.20
CA ARG A 73 8.03 -11.21 -25.16
C ARG A 73 7.35 -10.93 -23.81
N PRO A 74 7.63 -11.71 -22.75
CA PRO A 74 7.32 -11.28 -21.41
C PRO A 74 8.00 -9.93 -21.21
N ARG A 75 7.21 -8.86 -21.14
CA ARG A 75 7.77 -7.55 -20.82
C ARG A 75 8.28 -7.64 -19.40
N LYS A 76 9.51 -7.16 -19.18
CA LYS A 76 10.06 -7.00 -17.84
C LYS A 76 9.06 -6.17 -17.05
N LEU A 77 8.57 -6.75 -15.95
CA LEU A 77 7.72 -6.10 -14.96
C LEU A 77 8.26 -4.70 -14.69
N GLN A 78 7.55 -3.66 -15.14
CA GLN A 78 7.98 -2.29 -14.85
C GLN A 78 7.48 -1.93 -13.45
N PRO A 79 8.28 -1.21 -12.64
CA PRO A 79 7.81 -0.65 -11.37
C PRO A 79 6.50 0.15 -11.53
N GLU A 80 6.33 0.82 -12.67
CA GLU A 80 5.17 1.61 -13.06
C GLU A 80 3.90 0.77 -13.25
N ASP A 81 4.02 -0.53 -13.53
CA ASP A 81 2.87 -1.44 -13.71
C ASP A 81 2.21 -1.82 -12.36
N ARG A 82 2.84 -1.50 -11.22
CA ARG A 82 2.37 -1.82 -9.85
C ARG A 82 1.37 -0.80 -9.32
N ILE A 83 0.29 -0.56 -10.07
CA ILE A 83 -0.62 0.56 -9.79
C ILE A 83 -1.34 0.46 -8.44
N PHE A 84 -1.53 -0.75 -7.88
CA PHE A 84 -2.12 -0.90 -6.56
C PHE A 84 -1.12 -0.51 -5.47
N SER A 85 0.15 -0.93 -5.57
CA SER A 85 1.19 -0.41 -4.66
C SER A 85 1.37 1.10 -4.83
N LEU A 86 1.36 1.62 -6.06
CA LEU A 86 1.50 3.06 -6.32
C LEU A 86 0.30 3.89 -5.86
N SER A 87 -0.84 3.27 -5.52
CA SER A 87 -1.99 3.96 -4.93
C SER A 87 -1.75 4.39 -3.48
N SER A 88 -0.72 3.83 -2.82
CA SER A 88 -0.28 4.28 -1.49
C SER A 88 1.13 4.89 -1.55
N VAL A 89 1.25 6.11 -1.04
CA VAL A 89 2.52 6.84 -0.93
C VAL A 89 3.49 6.23 0.09
N THR A 90 3.00 5.37 1.00
CA THR A 90 3.81 4.66 1.98
C THR A 90 4.21 3.25 1.55
N SER A 91 3.79 2.80 0.36
CA SER A 91 4.05 1.44 -0.09
C SER A 91 5.51 1.17 -0.44
N PRO A 92 5.94 -0.10 -0.42
CA PRO A 92 7.29 -0.49 -0.82
C PRO A 92 7.67 -0.08 -2.26
N ALA A 93 6.71 -0.07 -3.19
CA ALA A 93 6.95 0.31 -4.59
C ALA A 93 7.26 1.81 -4.76
N VAL A 94 6.72 2.65 -3.86
CA VAL A 94 7.03 4.09 -3.85
C VAL A 94 8.42 4.29 -3.24
N CYS A 95 8.76 3.59 -2.16
CA CYS A 95 10.09 3.69 -1.55
C CYS A 95 11.25 3.40 -2.54
N THR A 96 11.08 2.44 -3.44
CA THR A 96 12.08 2.16 -4.50
C THR A 96 12.11 3.24 -5.59
N LYS A 97 10.98 3.85 -5.93
CA LYS A 97 10.91 4.99 -6.87
C LYS A 97 11.53 6.26 -6.27
N LEU A 98 11.37 6.49 -4.97
CA LEU A 98 11.93 7.63 -4.23
C LEU A 98 13.46 7.57 -4.06
N LEU A 99 14.08 6.41 -4.26
CA LEU A 99 15.54 6.29 -4.35
C LEU A 99 16.08 6.79 -5.70
N SER A 100 15.20 7.01 -6.69
CA SER A 100 15.55 7.33 -8.08
C SER A 100 15.28 8.78 -8.46
N ASP A 101 14.31 9.44 -7.80
CA ASP A 101 13.89 10.81 -8.08
C ASP A 101 13.74 11.62 -6.78
N ASP A 102 14.30 12.84 -6.76
CA ASP A 102 14.29 13.80 -5.65
C ASP A 102 12.86 14.28 -5.28
N TYR A 103 12.10 13.45 -4.55
CA TYR A 103 10.78 13.85 -4.03
C TYR A 103 10.62 13.43 -2.58
N LEU A 104 10.85 14.36 -1.66
CA LEU A 104 10.58 14.18 -0.24
C LEU A 104 9.05 14.00 -0.05
N PRO A 105 8.55 12.84 0.39
CA PRO A 105 7.17 12.73 0.81
C PRO A 105 7.02 13.62 2.05
N TRP A 106 6.10 14.58 1.98
CA TRP A 106 5.75 15.51 3.04
C TRP A 106 5.95 14.87 4.41
N ASN A 107 6.90 15.45 5.16
CA ASN A 107 7.19 15.17 6.55
C ASN A 107 5.88 14.95 7.33
N VAL A 108 5.48 13.69 7.52
CA VAL A 108 4.44 13.34 8.47
C VAL A 108 5.05 13.55 9.83
N GLY A 109 4.90 14.79 10.30
CA GLY A 109 5.58 15.40 11.43
C GLY A 109 6.09 14.42 12.46
N SER A 110 7.41 14.42 12.63
CA SER A 110 8.00 14.30 13.96
C SER A 110 7.39 15.41 14.82
N PHE A 111 6.21 15.17 15.40
CA PHE A 111 5.81 15.89 16.59
C PHE A 111 6.74 15.38 17.69
N SER A 112 7.87 16.06 17.86
CA SER A 112 8.65 16.03 19.09
C SER A 112 7.66 16.34 20.21
N ASN A 113 7.36 15.34 21.03
CA ASN A 113 6.85 15.60 22.36
C ASN A 113 8.06 15.98 23.22
N ASP A 114 8.53 17.21 23.05
CA ASP A 114 9.35 17.91 24.03
C ASP A 114 8.47 18.98 24.67
N VAL A 115 7.81 18.62 25.77
CA VAL A 115 7.57 19.44 26.98
C VAL A 115 7.43 18.49 28.16
#